data_AF-A0AAJ6ESF2-F1
#
_entry.id   AF-A0AAJ6ESF2-F1
#
_cell.length_a   1.000
_cell.length_b   1.000
_cell.length_c   1.000
_cell.angle_alpha   90.00
_cell.angle_beta   90.00
_cell.angle_gamma   90.00
#
_symmetry.space_group_name_H-M   'P 1'
#
loop_
_entity.id
_entity.type
_entity.pdbx_description
1 polymer ?
#
loop_
_entity_poly.entity_id
_entity_poly.type
_entity_poly.pdbx_seq_one_letter_code
_entity_poly.pdbx_strand_id
1 'polypeptide(L)'
;MSTRRIERGRVAKADATKGSQTQKKVPKRFVKPTGEDAVPGRYEAGIKNDEFALLFGHTIATWVHVEDQMIQVLQDLLGSRSAPARQIFHSVVSNKARQSLMLACLQRSKINIRKTDLYEEIILQFSKLNSQRNGLVHGLWYTHETGRVFLSASSVDDFHYIDAREVKIEELESMNKALGILSNAIHMRRSPSIARTILSHAPERARGKQK
;
A
#
# COMPACT_ATOMS: atom_id res chain seq x y z
N MET A 1 22.31 32.78 -66.41
CA MET A 1 22.54 32.27 -65.02
C MET A 1 21.26 32.52 -64.24
N SER A 2 20.27 31.63 -64.24
CA SER A 2 20.14 30.38 -63.46
C SER A 2 20.26 30.60 -61.94
N THR A 3 19.12 30.63 -61.23
CA THR A 3 18.78 29.82 -60.03
C THR A 3 17.46 30.34 -59.41
N ARG A 4 16.35 29.62 -59.60
CA ARG A 4 15.73 28.61 -58.70
C ARG A 4 14.83 29.20 -57.61
N ARG A 5 13.53 29.20 -57.94
CA ARG A 5 12.34 29.28 -57.07
C ARG A 5 12.24 27.97 -56.26
N ILE A 6 12.13 28.04 -54.94
CA ILE A 6 11.85 26.88 -54.07
C ILE A 6 10.46 27.07 -53.46
N GLU A 7 9.48 26.39 -54.04
CA GLU A 7 8.18 26.14 -53.42
C GLU A 7 8.34 25.01 -52.39
N ARG A 8 8.04 25.28 -51.11
CA ARG A 8 7.87 24.23 -50.10
C ARG A 8 6.37 23.99 -49.91
N GLY A 9 5.86 22.98 -50.61
CA GLY A 9 4.55 22.39 -50.37
C GLY A 9 4.48 21.78 -48.97
N ARG A 10 3.51 22.24 -48.18
CA ARG A 10 3.20 21.74 -46.84
C ARG A 10 2.17 20.62 -47.00
N VAL A 11 2.62 19.37 -47.01
CA VAL A 11 1.73 18.19 -47.01
C VAL A 11 1.24 17.97 -45.59
N ALA A 12 -0.04 18.26 -45.34
CA ALA A 12 -0.72 17.92 -44.10
C ALA A 12 -0.83 16.40 -43.98
N LYS A 13 -0.19 15.81 -42.97
CA LYS A 13 -0.47 14.43 -42.55
C LYS A 13 -1.78 14.43 -41.78
N ALA A 14 -2.80 13.79 -42.33
CA ALA A 14 -4.02 13.45 -41.61
C ALA A 14 -3.68 12.36 -40.59
N ASP A 15 -3.68 12.72 -39.31
CA ASP A 15 -3.62 11.76 -38.22
C ASP A 15 -4.95 10.99 -38.17
N ALA A 16 -4.87 9.70 -38.48
CA ALA A 16 -5.98 8.77 -38.33
C ALA A 16 -6.29 8.58 -36.84
N THR A 17 -7.33 9.25 -36.38
CA THR A 17 -7.97 9.06 -35.08
C THR A 17 -8.42 7.59 -34.96
N LYS A 18 -7.61 6.75 -34.32
CA LYS A 18 -8.03 5.41 -33.90
C LYS A 18 -9.15 5.58 -32.88
N GLY A 19 -10.38 5.28 -33.31
CA GLY A 19 -11.53 5.16 -32.43
C GLY A 19 -11.27 4.10 -31.36
N SER A 20 -10.92 4.56 -30.16
CA SER A 20 -10.91 3.73 -28.96
C SER A 20 -12.35 3.32 -28.70
N GLN A 21 -12.69 2.08 -29.07
CA GLN A 21 -13.93 1.45 -28.65
C GLN A 21 -13.89 1.33 -27.12
N THR A 22 -14.48 2.30 -26.44
CA THR A 22 -14.79 2.21 -25.02
C THR A 22 -15.78 1.06 -24.85
N GLN A 23 -15.27 -0.13 -24.54
CA GLN A 23 -16.10 -1.22 -24.04
C GLN A 23 -16.89 -0.65 -22.85
N LYS A 24 -18.22 -0.61 -22.99
CA LYS A 24 -19.13 -0.26 -21.90
C LYS A 24 -18.89 -1.27 -20.78
N LYS A 25 -18.10 -0.87 -19.77
CA LYS A 25 -17.90 -1.67 -18.57
C LYS A 25 -19.27 -1.88 -17.94
N VAL A 26 -19.72 -3.13 -17.93
CA VAL A 26 -20.92 -3.53 -17.19
C VAL A 26 -20.74 -3.01 -15.76
N PRO A 27 -21.69 -2.23 -15.21
CA PRO A 27 -21.59 -1.73 -13.86
C PRO A 27 -21.41 -2.90 -12.90
N LYS A 28 -20.46 -2.81 -11.96
CA LYS A 28 -20.05 -3.91 -11.08
C LYS A 28 -21.22 -4.64 -10.40
N ARG A 29 -22.29 -3.91 -10.07
CA ARG A 29 -23.54 -4.45 -9.50
C ARG A 29 -24.26 -5.51 -10.34
N PHE A 30 -23.96 -5.62 -11.64
CA PHE A 30 -24.58 -6.59 -12.55
C PHE A 30 -23.65 -7.78 -12.87
N VAL A 31 -22.45 -7.81 -12.30
CA VAL A 31 -21.59 -9.00 -12.37
C VAL A 31 -22.17 -10.00 -11.38
N LYS A 32 -22.49 -11.22 -11.85
CA LYS A 32 -22.96 -12.28 -10.96
C LYS A 32 -21.90 -12.54 -9.88
N PRO A 33 -22.30 -12.66 -8.59
CA PRO A 33 -21.38 -13.04 -7.53
C PRO A 33 -20.67 -14.35 -7.88
N THR A 34 -19.36 -14.40 -7.70
CA THR A 34 -18.48 -15.55 -8.04
C THR A 34 -18.62 -16.73 -7.07
N GLY A 35 -19.81 -16.92 -6.49
CA GLY A 35 -20.05 -17.83 -5.37
C GLY A 35 -19.96 -19.33 -5.65
N GLU A 36 -19.55 -19.72 -6.86
CA GLU A 36 -19.28 -21.12 -7.19
C GLU A 36 -17.97 -21.64 -6.53
N ASP A 37 -17.08 -20.73 -6.09
CA ASP A 37 -15.80 -21.09 -5.44
C ASP A 37 -15.88 -21.14 -3.89
N ALA A 38 -17.03 -20.81 -3.28
CA ALA A 38 -17.16 -20.82 -1.83
C ALA A 38 -17.13 -22.26 -1.30
N VAL A 39 -16.29 -22.51 -0.28
CA VAL A 39 -16.20 -23.83 0.34
C VAL A 39 -17.54 -24.13 1.02
N PRO A 40 -18.21 -25.26 0.70
CA PRO A 40 -19.45 -25.62 1.39
C PRO A 40 -19.22 -25.82 2.89
N GLY A 41 -20.10 -25.28 3.71
CA GLY A 41 -20.09 -25.46 5.17
C GLY A 41 -20.52 -24.21 5.92
N ARG A 42 -20.39 -24.22 7.25
CA ARG A 42 -20.77 -23.11 8.11
C ARG A 42 -19.65 -22.06 8.19
N TYR A 43 -20.05 -20.80 8.02
CA TYR A 43 -19.20 -19.64 8.24
C TYR A 43 -19.66 -18.86 9.46
N GLU A 44 -18.72 -18.43 10.28
CA GLU A 44 -18.95 -17.56 11.43
C GLU A 44 -18.24 -16.23 11.25
N ALA A 45 -18.91 -15.13 11.61
CA ALA A 45 -18.31 -13.81 11.56
C ALA A 45 -17.15 -13.68 12.56
N GLY A 46 -16.06 -13.05 12.10
CA GLY A 46 -14.84 -12.79 12.84
C GLY A 46 -13.74 -13.84 12.62
N ILE A 47 -12.60 -13.60 13.26
CA ILE A 47 -11.45 -14.52 13.32
C ILE A 47 -11.62 -15.40 14.55
N LYS A 48 -11.99 -16.67 14.37
CA LYS A 48 -12.19 -17.66 15.45
C LYS A 48 -11.03 -18.62 15.62
N ASN A 49 -10.12 -18.63 14.66
CA ASN A 49 -8.86 -19.36 14.76
C ASN A 49 -7.89 -18.57 15.67
N ASP A 50 -7.51 -19.16 16.80
CA ASP A 50 -6.69 -18.49 17.84
C ASP A 50 -5.33 -18.04 17.33
N GLU A 51 -4.68 -18.85 16.51
CA GLU A 51 -3.36 -18.54 15.94
C GLU A 51 -3.44 -17.30 15.03
N PHE A 52 -4.47 -17.27 14.16
CA PHE A 52 -4.76 -16.10 13.34
C PHE A 52 -5.10 -14.87 14.17
N ALA A 53 -5.95 -15.02 15.19
CA ALA A 53 -6.39 -13.90 16.03
C ALA A 53 -5.22 -13.28 16.80
N LEU A 54 -4.35 -14.13 17.35
CA LEU A 54 -3.12 -13.71 18.03
C LEU A 54 -2.20 -12.94 17.08
N LEU A 55 -1.95 -13.49 15.89
CA LEU A 55 -1.03 -12.90 14.93
C LEU A 55 -1.57 -11.58 14.37
N PHE A 56 -2.86 -11.53 14.07
CA PHE A 56 -3.56 -10.31 13.66
C PHE A 56 -3.48 -9.24 14.75
N GLY A 57 -3.79 -9.59 16.00
CA GLY A 57 -3.69 -8.68 17.14
C GLY A 57 -2.28 -8.11 17.29
N HIS A 58 -1.26 -8.96 17.17
CA HIS A 58 0.14 -8.53 17.19
C HIS A 58 0.48 -7.56 16.04
N THR A 59 -0.01 -7.82 14.82
CA THR A 59 0.17 -6.93 13.66
C THR A 59 -0.41 -5.54 13.93
N ILE A 60 -1.65 -5.48 14.43
CA ILE A 60 -2.33 -4.21 14.66
C ILE A 60 -1.69 -3.44 15.82
N ALA A 61 -1.28 -4.11 16.89
CA ALA A 61 -0.57 -3.50 18.00
C ALA A 61 0.83 -3.01 17.60
N THR A 62 1.54 -3.72 16.73
CA THR A 62 2.87 -3.30 16.26
C THR A 62 2.80 -2.07 15.37
N TRP A 63 1.73 -1.91 14.60
CA TRP A 63 1.54 -0.79 13.67
C TRP A 63 1.69 0.59 14.35
N VAL A 64 1.10 0.77 15.54
CA VAL A 64 1.14 2.07 16.24
C VAL A 64 2.57 2.48 16.63
N HIS A 65 3.45 1.51 16.90
CA HIS A 65 4.86 1.79 17.17
C HIS A 65 5.61 2.21 15.90
N VAL A 66 5.30 1.60 14.76
CA VAL A 66 5.87 2.02 13.46
C VAL A 66 5.41 3.43 13.10
N GLU A 67 4.15 3.80 13.37
CA GLU A 67 3.67 5.18 13.19
C GLU A 67 4.44 6.17 14.06
N ASP A 68 4.68 5.84 15.33
CA ASP A 68 5.48 6.67 16.23
C ASP A 68 6.91 6.88 15.71
N GLN A 69 7.52 5.83 15.18
CA GLN A 69 8.85 5.91 14.56
C GLN A 69 8.85 6.78 13.30
N MET A 70 7.78 6.73 12.49
CA MET A 70 7.63 7.58 11.31
C MET A 70 7.46 9.06 11.66
N ILE A 71 6.92 9.39 12.83
CA ILE A 71 6.93 10.77 13.35
C ILE A 71 8.37 11.28 13.52
N GLN A 72 9.29 10.42 13.97
CA GLN A 72 10.71 10.78 14.09
C GLN A 72 11.35 11.01 12.71
N VAL A 73 10.95 10.24 11.71
CA VAL A 73 11.38 10.47 10.32
C VAL A 73 10.90 11.84 9.85
N LEU A 74 9.63 12.19 10.08
CA LEU A 74 9.11 13.52 9.75
C LEU A 74 9.86 14.63 10.51
N GLN A 75 10.14 14.44 11.80
CA GLN A 75 10.91 15.39 12.60
C GLN A 75 12.31 15.63 12.00
N ASP A 76 13.00 14.57 11.58
CA ASP A 76 14.30 14.67 10.91
C ASP A 76 14.21 15.40 9.55
N LEU A 77 13.07 15.30 8.85
CA LEU A 77 12.81 15.99 7.57
C LEU A 77 12.43 17.46 7.75
N LEU A 78 11.88 17.84 8.91
CA LEU A 78 11.60 19.23 9.27
C LEU A 78 12.85 19.96 9.79
N GLY A 79 13.93 19.22 10.10
CA GLY A 79 15.24 19.75 10.47
C GLY A 79 15.32 20.42 11.84
N SER A 80 14.29 20.28 12.67
CA SER A 80 14.30 20.78 14.04
C SER A 80 13.73 19.76 15.01
N ARG A 81 14.41 19.59 16.16
CA ARG A 81 13.88 18.78 17.27
C ARG A 81 12.66 19.40 17.93
N SER A 82 12.50 20.72 17.86
CA SER A 82 11.33 21.43 18.40
C SER A 82 10.14 21.47 17.44
N ALA A 83 10.28 20.92 16.23
CA ALA A 83 9.17 20.88 15.28
C ALA A 83 8.01 20.05 15.85
N PRO A 84 6.76 20.50 15.70
CA PRO A 84 5.56 19.77 16.16
C PRO A 84 5.23 18.60 15.23
N ALA A 85 6.21 17.74 14.94
CA ALA A 85 6.12 16.67 13.95
C ALA A 85 4.98 15.69 14.26
N ARG A 86 4.77 15.36 15.54
CA ARG A 86 3.68 14.47 15.99
C ARG A 86 2.31 15.06 15.65
N GLN A 87 2.08 16.32 15.99
CA GLN A 87 0.82 17.02 15.72
C GLN A 87 0.58 17.10 14.22
N ILE A 88 1.60 17.46 13.43
CA ILE A 88 1.50 17.49 11.97
C ILE A 88 1.14 16.10 11.43
N PHE A 89 1.86 15.05 11.84
CA PHE A 89 1.66 13.68 11.35
C PHE A 89 0.23 13.18 11.61
N HIS A 90 -0.29 13.39 12.83
CA HIS A 90 -1.65 12.99 13.21
C HIS A 90 -2.74 13.86 12.57
N SER A 91 -2.46 15.14 12.28
CA SER A 91 -3.42 16.02 11.59
C SER A 91 -3.70 15.60 10.14
N VAL A 92 -2.77 14.87 9.51
CA VAL A 92 -2.91 14.35 8.15
C VAL A 92 -3.51 12.95 8.20
N VAL A 93 -4.84 12.87 8.10
CA VAL A 93 -5.60 11.60 8.19
C VAL A 93 -5.31 10.67 7.00
N SER A 94 -5.19 11.23 5.80
CA SER A 94 -4.95 10.44 4.58
C SER A 94 -3.50 9.97 4.49
N ASN A 95 -3.29 8.65 4.42
CA ASN A 95 -1.95 8.08 4.22
C ASN A 95 -1.27 8.58 2.93
N LYS A 96 -2.04 8.77 1.85
CA LYS A 96 -1.50 9.33 0.60
C LYS A 96 -1.02 10.77 0.81
N ALA A 97 -1.80 11.59 1.51
CA ALA A 97 -1.40 12.96 1.83
C ALA A 97 -0.17 12.97 2.75
N ARG A 98 -0.07 12.03 3.70
CA ARG A 98 1.08 11.89 4.60
C ARG A 98 2.35 11.52 3.85
N GLN A 99 2.27 10.55 2.94
CA GLN A 99 3.35 10.20 2.03
C GLN A 99 3.77 11.41 1.19
N SER A 100 2.82 12.11 0.55
CA SER A 100 3.11 13.30 -0.26
C SER A 100 3.77 14.42 0.56
N LEU A 101 3.31 14.65 1.80
CA LEU A 101 3.92 15.61 2.71
C LEU A 101 5.39 15.25 2.99
N MET A 102 5.66 14.02 3.41
CA MET A 102 7.02 13.60 3.76
C MET A 102 7.96 13.64 2.55
N LEU A 103 7.51 13.18 1.37
CA LEU A 103 8.28 13.27 0.14
C LEU A 103 8.54 14.73 -0.27
N ALA A 104 7.54 15.61 -0.13
CA ALA A 104 7.72 17.04 -0.42
C ALA A 104 8.74 17.68 0.54
N CYS A 105 8.72 17.34 1.83
CA CYS A 105 9.74 17.78 2.79
C CYS A 105 11.12 17.31 2.35
N LEU A 106 11.28 16.02 2.01
CA LEU A 106 12.54 15.43 1.58
C LEU A 106 13.09 16.11 0.30
N GLN A 107 12.26 16.27 -0.72
CA GLN A 107 12.68 16.68 -2.06
C GLN A 107 12.80 18.20 -2.24
N ARG A 108 11.97 18.99 -1.54
CA ARG A 108 11.87 20.44 -1.78
C ARG A 108 12.61 21.29 -0.74
N SER A 109 12.91 20.74 0.44
CA SER A 109 13.56 21.50 1.50
C SER A 109 15.07 21.49 1.38
N LYS A 110 15.70 22.68 1.41
CA LYS A 110 17.17 22.83 1.35
C LYS A 110 17.89 22.09 2.48
N ILE A 111 17.26 21.95 3.65
CA ILE A 111 17.84 21.26 4.82
C ILE A 111 18.06 19.75 4.56
N ASN A 112 17.36 19.18 3.58
CA ASN A 112 17.37 17.75 3.28
C ASN A 112 18.28 17.38 2.10
N ILE A 113 19.00 18.34 1.50
CA ILE A 113 19.84 18.11 0.31
C ILE A 113 20.92 17.03 0.50
N ARG A 114 21.35 16.81 1.76
CA ARG A 114 22.36 15.79 2.12
C ARG A 114 21.75 14.46 2.57
N LYS A 115 20.43 14.36 2.69
CA LYS A 115 19.77 13.10 3.05
C LYS A 115 19.79 12.16 1.87
N THR A 116 19.99 10.89 2.15
CA THR A 116 19.99 9.83 1.13
C THR A 116 18.56 9.50 0.69
N ASP A 117 18.45 8.94 -0.52
CA ASP A 117 17.26 8.23 -1.05
C ASP A 117 16.64 7.19 -0.08
N LEU A 118 17.38 6.68 0.89
CA LEU A 118 16.88 5.79 1.94
C LEU A 118 15.63 6.34 2.65
N TYR A 119 15.54 7.67 2.85
CA TYR A 119 14.35 8.27 3.45
C TYR A 119 13.12 8.07 2.56
N GLU A 120 13.29 8.19 1.24
CA GLU A 120 12.23 7.90 0.28
C GLU A 120 11.85 6.42 0.32
N GLU A 121 12.82 5.51 0.34
CA GLU A 121 12.55 4.07 0.48
C GLU A 121 11.72 3.74 1.73
N ILE A 122 12.09 4.29 2.89
CA ILE A 122 11.35 4.14 4.15
C ILE A 122 9.91 4.66 4.02
N ILE A 123 9.74 5.87 3.46
CA ILE A 123 8.41 6.48 3.26
C ILE A 123 7.53 5.61 2.34
N LEU A 124 8.10 5.10 1.25
CA LEU A 124 7.39 4.25 0.30
C LEU A 124 7.00 2.90 0.93
N GLN A 125 7.90 2.27 1.69
CA GLN A 125 7.59 1.01 2.39
C GLN A 125 6.53 1.21 3.46
N PHE A 126 6.58 2.29 4.23
CA PHE A 126 5.53 2.64 5.20
C PHE A 126 4.17 2.78 4.51
N SER A 127 4.10 3.52 3.40
CA SER A 127 2.84 3.73 2.66
C SER A 127 2.27 2.41 2.10
N LYS A 128 3.15 1.53 1.60
CA LYS A 128 2.80 0.19 1.13
C LYS A 128 2.21 -0.67 2.26
N LEU A 129 2.88 -0.72 3.42
CA LEU A 129 2.43 -1.50 4.58
C LEU A 129 1.12 -0.93 5.16
N ASN A 130 0.96 0.39 5.20
CA ASN A 130 -0.31 1.01 5.61
C ASN A 130 -1.47 0.58 4.70
N SER A 131 -1.24 0.51 3.39
CA SER A 131 -2.26 0.06 2.43
C SER A 131 -2.65 -1.39 2.66
N GLN A 132 -1.68 -2.26 2.99
CA GLN A 132 -1.94 -3.65 3.36
C GLN A 132 -2.72 -3.75 4.69
N ARG A 133 -2.28 -3.02 5.72
CA ARG A 133 -2.95 -2.92 7.03
C ARG A 133 -4.40 -2.50 6.88
N ASN A 134 -4.68 -1.48 6.06
CA ASN A 134 -6.04 -1.00 5.85
C ASN A 134 -6.94 -2.05 5.20
N GLY A 135 -6.40 -2.85 4.28
CA GLY A 135 -7.14 -3.98 3.71
C GLY A 135 -7.53 -5.03 4.75
N LEU A 136 -6.66 -5.27 5.75
CA LEU A 136 -6.92 -6.23 6.82
C LEU A 136 -7.90 -5.68 7.87
N VAL A 137 -7.70 -4.44 8.33
CA VAL A 137 -8.49 -3.87 9.44
C VAL A 137 -9.89 -3.45 9.01
N HIS A 138 -10.06 -3.03 7.76
CA HIS A 138 -11.37 -2.65 7.24
C HIS A 138 -12.04 -3.78 6.45
N GLY A 139 -11.47 -4.98 6.41
CA GLY A 139 -12.14 -6.12 5.79
C GLY A 139 -13.11 -6.81 6.76
N LEU A 140 -14.06 -7.53 6.18
CA LEU A 140 -14.99 -8.39 6.92
C LEU A 140 -14.41 -9.78 7.02
N TRP A 141 -14.15 -10.23 8.24
CA TRP A 141 -13.53 -11.52 8.54
C TRP A 141 -14.60 -12.59 8.76
N TYR A 142 -14.34 -13.79 8.24
CA TYR A 142 -15.15 -14.97 8.48
C TYR A 142 -14.24 -16.16 8.75
N THR A 143 -14.67 -17.05 9.63
CA THR A 143 -14.00 -18.34 9.89
C THR A 143 -14.94 -19.46 9.50
N HIS A 144 -14.45 -20.36 8.64
CA HIS A 144 -15.16 -21.57 8.27
C HIS A 144 -15.03 -22.61 9.40
N GLU A 145 -15.97 -23.54 9.51
CA GLU A 145 -15.95 -24.64 10.52
C GLU A 145 -14.67 -25.51 10.46
N THR A 146 -13.96 -25.52 9.34
CA THR A 146 -12.64 -26.18 9.22
C THR A 146 -11.48 -25.38 9.84
N GLY A 147 -11.74 -24.20 10.39
CA GLY A 147 -10.74 -23.28 10.97
C GLY A 147 -10.04 -22.38 9.95
N ARG A 148 -10.38 -22.48 8.65
CA ARG A 148 -9.86 -21.61 7.59
C ARG A 148 -10.45 -20.21 7.68
N VAL A 149 -9.64 -19.19 7.40
CA VAL A 149 -10.00 -17.79 7.58
C VAL A 149 -10.15 -17.09 6.24
N PHE A 150 -11.23 -16.33 6.11
CA PHE A 150 -11.60 -15.62 4.88
C PHE A 150 -11.76 -14.13 5.17
N LEU A 151 -11.38 -13.32 4.18
CA LEU A 151 -11.46 -11.87 4.24
C LEU A 151 -12.19 -11.35 3.02
N SER A 152 -13.30 -10.67 3.25
CA SER A 152 -13.99 -9.90 2.24
C SER A 152 -13.59 -8.43 2.34
N ALA A 153 -13.47 -7.77 1.20
CA ALA A 153 -13.36 -6.31 1.22
C ALA A 153 -14.66 -5.71 1.76
N SER A 154 -14.59 -4.63 2.54
CA SER A 154 -15.77 -3.82 2.80
C SER A 154 -16.24 -3.17 1.49
N SER A 155 -17.09 -3.87 0.74
CA SER A 155 -17.86 -3.31 -0.36
C SER A 155 -19.17 -2.72 0.19
N VAL A 156 -19.90 -1.98 -0.65
CA VAL A 156 -21.25 -1.48 -0.32
C VAL A 156 -22.31 -2.53 -0.70
N ASP A 157 -21.91 -3.67 -1.27
CA ASP A 157 -22.82 -4.67 -1.81
C ASP A 157 -23.18 -5.71 -0.73
N ASP A 158 -24.47 -5.97 -0.51
CA ASP A 158 -25.02 -6.77 0.61
C ASP A 158 -24.56 -8.25 0.68
N PHE A 159 -23.80 -8.75 -0.31
CA PHE A 159 -23.39 -10.15 -0.43
C PHE A 159 -21.91 -10.41 -0.10
N HIS A 160 -21.42 -9.89 1.02
CA HIS A 160 -19.99 -9.88 1.37
C HIS A 160 -19.32 -11.26 1.51
N TYR A 161 -20.04 -12.31 1.87
CA TYR A 161 -19.45 -13.65 2.06
C TYR A 161 -19.10 -14.33 0.72
N ILE A 162 -19.75 -13.93 -0.37
CA ILE A 162 -19.58 -14.58 -1.68
C ILE A 162 -18.23 -14.22 -2.32
N ASP A 163 -17.73 -13.01 -2.05
CA ASP A 163 -16.47 -12.50 -2.62
C ASP A 163 -15.31 -12.56 -1.61
N ALA A 164 -15.46 -13.32 -0.51
CA ALA A 164 -14.43 -13.45 0.51
C ALA A 164 -13.28 -14.33 -0.01
N ARG A 165 -12.06 -13.78 -0.04
CA ARG A 165 -10.86 -14.58 -0.36
C ARG A 165 -10.39 -15.32 0.89
N GLU A 166 -9.84 -16.52 0.71
CA GLU A 166 -9.06 -17.13 1.78
C GLU A 166 -7.82 -16.26 2.09
N VAL A 167 -7.55 -16.08 3.37
CA VAL A 167 -6.30 -15.49 3.87
C VAL A 167 -5.49 -16.61 4.47
N LYS A 168 -4.26 -16.76 4.00
CA LYS A 168 -3.34 -17.72 4.61
C LYS A 168 -2.59 -17.07 5.77
N ILE A 169 -2.21 -17.86 6.77
CA ILE A 169 -1.57 -17.33 7.97
C ILE A 169 -0.24 -16.65 7.65
N GLU A 170 0.47 -17.17 6.64
CA GLU A 170 1.74 -16.65 6.17
C GLU A 170 1.61 -15.21 5.60
N GLU A 171 0.42 -14.78 5.21
CA GLU A 171 0.19 -13.38 4.82
C GLU A 171 0.36 -12.44 6.02
N LEU A 172 -0.14 -12.84 7.20
CA LEU A 172 0.01 -12.07 8.44
C LEU A 172 1.43 -12.17 8.98
N GLU A 173 2.07 -13.33 8.88
CA GLU A 173 3.49 -13.52 9.27
C GLU A 173 4.41 -12.64 8.43
N SER A 174 4.19 -12.64 7.11
CA SER A 174 4.93 -11.81 6.16
C SER A 174 4.75 -10.32 6.49
N MET A 175 3.54 -9.90 6.83
CA MET A 175 3.29 -8.53 7.25
C MET A 175 4.00 -8.18 8.56
N ASN A 176 3.93 -9.04 9.59
CA ASN A 176 4.65 -8.81 10.86
C ASN A 176 6.16 -8.72 10.66
N LYS A 177 6.73 -9.61 9.85
CA LYS A 177 8.15 -9.55 9.48
C LYS A 177 8.49 -8.24 8.76
N ALA A 178 7.65 -7.80 7.82
CA ALA A 178 7.86 -6.53 7.13
C ALA A 178 7.77 -5.32 8.07
N LEU A 179 6.87 -5.33 9.06
CA LEU A 179 6.81 -4.28 10.10
C LEU A 179 8.08 -4.24 10.94
N GLY A 180 8.58 -5.40 11.39
CA GLY A 180 9.85 -5.49 12.13
C GLY A 180 11.04 -4.97 11.32
N ILE A 181 11.11 -5.33 10.04
CA ILE A 181 12.15 -4.85 9.11
C ILE A 181 12.07 -3.34 8.91
N LEU A 182 10.87 -2.79 8.68
CA LEU A 182 10.69 -1.35 8.55
C LEU A 182 11.08 -0.62 9.84
N SER A 183 10.65 -1.12 11.00
CA SER A 183 11.01 -0.55 12.31
C SER A 183 12.54 -0.49 12.49
N ASN A 184 13.23 -1.60 12.21
CA ASN A 184 14.70 -1.66 12.31
C ASN A 184 15.37 -0.71 11.30
N ALA A 185 14.86 -0.63 10.07
CA ALA A 185 15.38 0.30 9.07
C ALA A 185 15.20 1.77 9.49
N ILE A 186 14.05 2.12 10.07
CA ILE A 186 13.82 3.46 10.62
C ILE A 186 14.81 3.74 11.75
N HIS A 187 15.04 2.81 12.67
CA HIS A 187 16.01 2.99 13.75
C HIS A 187 17.44 3.21 13.21
N MET A 188 17.82 2.43 12.20
CA MET A 188 19.15 2.49 11.57
C MET A 188 19.28 3.55 10.47
N ARG A 189 18.28 4.41 10.25
CA ARG A 189 18.26 5.39 9.14
C ARG A 189 19.44 6.38 9.11
N ARG A 190 20.13 6.54 10.23
CA ARG A 190 21.36 7.37 10.33
C ARG A 190 22.61 6.65 9.81
N SER A 191 22.51 5.34 9.57
CA SER A 191 23.54 4.47 9.00
C SER A 191 23.02 3.85 7.70
N PRO A 192 23.11 4.56 6.56
CA PRO A 192 22.35 4.19 5.37
C PRO A 192 22.66 2.79 4.79
N SER A 193 23.91 2.36 4.87
CA SER A 193 24.33 1.01 4.42
C SER A 193 23.60 -0.09 5.19
N ILE A 194 23.60 0.00 6.52
CA ILE A 194 22.94 -0.97 7.41
C ILE A 194 21.43 -0.98 7.17
N ALA A 195 20.81 0.20 7.11
CA ALA A 195 19.37 0.32 6.90
C ALA A 195 18.93 -0.28 5.55
N ARG A 196 19.68 -0.06 4.47
CA ARG A 196 19.41 -0.68 3.16
C ARG A 196 19.56 -2.19 3.20
N THR A 197 20.61 -2.70 3.84
CA THR A 197 20.76 -4.14 4.05
C THR A 197 19.58 -4.71 4.81
N ILE A 198 19.04 -4.02 5.82
CA ILE A 198 17.83 -4.47 6.52
C ILE A 198 16.62 -4.47 5.57
N LEU A 199 16.38 -3.38 4.84
CA LEU A 199 15.25 -3.26 3.92
C LEU A 199 15.27 -4.30 2.78
N SER A 200 16.46 -4.74 2.33
CA SER A 200 16.55 -5.76 1.28
C SER A 200 16.05 -7.14 1.72
N HIS A 201 15.85 -7.36 3.02
CA HIS A 201 15.26 -8.59 3.55
C HIS A 201 13.74 -8.50 3.69
N ALA A 202 13.12 -7.36 3.34
CA ALA A 202 11.67 -7.20 3.40
C ALA A 202 11.01 -8.24 2.51
N PRO A 203 10.04 -9.02 3.02
CA PRO A 203 9.38 -10.03 2.20
C PRO A 203 8.68 -9.35 1.02
N GLU A 204 8.87 -9.90 -0.18
CA GLU A 204 7.98 -9.56 -1.28
C GLU A 204 6.57 -10.03 -0.93
N ARG A 205 5.58 -9.20 -1.25
CA ARG A 205 4.18 -9.57 -1.00
C ARG A 205 3.95 -10.91 -1.69
N ALA A 206 3.54 -11.93 -0.92
CA ALA A 206 3.09 -13.19 -1.50
C ALA A 206 2.01 -12.84 -2.53
N ARG A 207 2.32 -13.02 -3.82
CA ARG A 207 1.36 -12.77 -4.89
C ARG A 207 0.29 -13.85 -4.76
N GLY A 208 -0.76 -13.57 -4.01
CA GLY A 208 -2.00 -14.32 -4.11
C GLY A 208 -2.39 -14.27 -5.58
N LYS A 209 -2.35 -15.42 -6.27
CA LYS A 209 -2.93 -15.53 -7.61
C LYS A 209 -4.41 -15.22 -7.43
N GLN A 210 -4.82 -13.98 -7.76
CA GLN A 210 -6.22 -13.71 -8.06
C GLN A 210 -6.52 -14.57 -9.28
N LYS A 211 -7.20 -15.68 -9.06
CA LYS A 211 -7.82 -16.44 -10.14
C LYS A 211 -9.08 -15.70 -10.58
#